data_AF-A0A7V4PR60-F1
#
_entry.id   AF-A0A7V4PR60-F1
#
_cell.length_a   1.000
_cell.length_b   1.000
_cell.length_c   1.000
_cell.angle_alpha   90.00
_cell.angle_beta   90.00
_cell.angle_gamma   90.00
#
_symmetry.space_group_name_H-M   'P 1'
#
loop_
_entity.id
_entity.type
_entity.pdbx_description
1 polymer ?
#
loop_
_entity_poly.entity_id
_entity_poly.type
_entity_poly.pdbx_seq_one_letter_code
_entity_poly.pdbx_strand_id
1 'polypeptide(L)'
;MDRKDAPSLARRIFLRLQEPVLLSAIFAVAVFFSPVFAEAQAVSKEICLSCHGAPGLQKTRDGKSVSLHLDGERFSRSAHAPLGCSPCHAGMAQIPHPAEAKPAPCATCHAKTTRAYDLSVHGKARLKGLAEAA
;
A
#
# COMPACT_ATOMS: atom_id res chain seq x y z
N MET A 1 -65.22 24.81 -17.79
CA MET A 1 -64.13 23.90 -17.40
C MET A 1 -64.72 22.49 -17.37
N ASP A 2 -64.39 21.65 -18.34
CA ASP A 2 -65.07 20.36 -18.57
C ASP A 2 -64.55 19.29 -17.60
N ARG A 3 -65.46 18.51 -17.00
CA ARG A 3 -65.18 17.52 -15.94
C ARG A 3 -64.40 16.30 -16.46
N LYS A 4 -64.28 16.15 -17.79
CA LYS A 4 -63.63 15.00 -18.45
C LYS A 4 -62.09 15.08 -18.49
N ASP A 5 -61.50 16.23 -18.20
CA ASP A 5 -60.04 16.44 -18.31
C ASP A 5 -59.25 16.08 -17.04
N ALA A 6 -59.93 15.99 -15.89
CA ALA A 6 -59.34 15.71 -14.58
C ALA A 6 -58.51 14.41 -14.49
N PRO A 7 -58.95 13.23 -15.00
CA PRO A 7 -58.13 12.01 -14.95
C PRO A 7 -56.88 12.11 -15.85
N SER A 8 -56.91 12.92 -16.90
CA SER A 8 -55.77 13.12 -17.80
C SER A 8 -54.68 14.02 -17.21
N LEU A 9 -55.05 14.92 -16.30
CA LEU A 9 -54.13 15.83 -15.62
C LEU A 9 -53.41 15.11 -14.46
N ALA A 10 -54.14 14.36 -13.64
CA ALA A 10 -53.57 13.58 -12.53
C ALA A 10 -52.56 12.53 -13.03
N ARG A 11 -52.86 11.84 -14.14
CA ARG A 11 -51.95 10.86 -14.76
C ARG A 11 -50.70 11.52 -15.35
N ARG A 12 -50.81 12.72 -15.93
CA ARG A 12 -49.66 13.49 -16.43
C ARG A 12 -48.77 14.02 -15.31
N ILE A 13 -49.35 14.43 -14.18
CA ILE A 13 -48.61 14.86 -12.99
C ILE A 13 -47.88 13.66 -12.36
N PHE A 14 -48.56 12.50 -12.23
CA PHE A 14 -47.96 11.28 -11.69
C PHE A 14 -46.77 10.79 -12.53
N LEU A 15 -46.91 10.74 -13.86
CA LEU A 15 -45.82 10.36 -14.77
C LEU A 15 -44.66 11.37 -14.73
N ARG A 16 -44.93 12.68 -14.62
CA ARG A 16 -43.87 13.70 -14.47
C ARG A 16 -43.14 13.65 -13.12
N LEU A 17 -43.79 13.15 -12.07
CA LEU A 17 -43.18 12.98 -10.74
C LEU A 17 -42.43 11.64 -10.60
N GLN A 18 -42.79 10.62 -11.39
CA GLN A 18 -42.09 9.33 -11.41
C GLN A 18 -40.69 9.41 -12.03
N GLU A 19 -40.50 10.23 -13.06
CA GLU A 19 -39.21 10.46 -13.74
C GLU A 19 -38.09 10.96 -12.80
N PRO A 20 -38.26 12.05 -12.03
CA PRO A 20 -37.20 12.52 -11.12
C PRO A 20 -36.94 11.55 -9.96
N VAL A 21 -37.95 10.84 -9.47
CA VAL A 21 -37.81 9.86 -8.38
C VAL A 21 -37.01 8.63 -8.83
N LEU A 22 -37.25 8.12 -10.04
CA LEU A 22 -36.44 7.04 -10.60
C LEU A 22 -35.00 7.47 -10.86
N LEU A 23 -34.79 8.67 -11.42
CA LEU A 23 -33.44 9.21 -11.67
C LEU A 23 -32.65 9.39 -10.37
N SER A 24 -33.28 9.90 -9.31
CA SER A 24 -32.67 10.01 -7.98
C SER A 24 -32.35 8.65 -7.36
N ALA A 25 -33.22 7.65 -7.51
CA ALA A 25 -32.99 6.30 -6.99
C ALA A 25 -31.85 5.58 -7.74
N ILE A 26 -31.77 5.71 -9.06
CA ILE A 26 -30.69 5.13 -9.87
C ILE A 26 -29.35 5.79 -9.52
N PHE A 27 -29.33 7.12 -9.35
CA PHE A 27 -28.12 7.82 -8.92
C PHE A 27 -27.66 7.38 -7.53
N ALA A 28 -28.57 7.24 -6.57
CA ALA A 28 -28.25 6.77 -5.23
C ALA A 28 -27.69 5.32 -5.22
N VAL A 29 -28.27 4.42 -6.01
CA VAL A 29 -27.78 3.03 -6.15
C VAL A 29 -26.40 3.00 -6.84
N ALA A 30 -26.19 3.82 -7.88
CA ALA A 30 -24.90 3.91 -8.56
C ALA A 30 -23.78 4.44 -7.66
N VAL A 31 -24.08 5.39 -6.76
CA VAL A 31 -23.13 5.89 -5.77
C VAL A 31 -22.79 4.81 -4.72
N PHE A 32 -23.79 4.03 -4.27
CA PHE A 32 -23.60 2.99 -3.26
C PHE A 32 -22.81 1.77 -3.77
N PHE A 33 -22.91 1.45 -5.06
CA PHE A 33 -22.17 0.36 -5.72
C PHE A 33 -20.86 0.81 -6.38
N SER A 34 -20.43 2.06 -6.18
CA SER A 34 -19.18 2.55 -6.74
C SER A 34 -17.98 1.90 -6.05
N PRO A 35 -16.98 1.37 -6.79
CA PRO A 35 -15.80 0.72 -6.24
C PRO A 35 -14.85 1.67 -5.49
N VAL A 36 -15.19 2.97 -5.42
CA VAL A 36 -14.43 4.01 -4.72
C VAL A 36 -14.23 3.72 -3.23
N PHE A 37 -15.08 2.90 -2.60
CA PHE A 37 -14.93 2.55 -1.18
C PHE A 37 -13.92 1.42 -0.89
N ALA A 38 -13.34 0.80 -1.91
CA ALA A 38 -12.43 -0.34 -1.74
C ALA A 38 -10.95 0.03 -1.92
N GLU A 39 -10.52 1.20 -1.45
CA GLU A 39 -9.09 1.46 -1.25
C GLU A 39 -8.66 0.87 0.10
N ALA A 40 -8.27 -0.40 0.06
CA ALA A 40 -7.39 -0.94 1.09
C ALA A 40 -6.14 -0.04 1.13
N GLN A 41 -5.98 0.70 2.23
CA GLN A 41 -4.88 1.64 2.45
C GLN A 41 -3.57 0.85 2.52
N ALA A 42 -3.00 0.50 1.37
CA ALA A 42 -1.62 0.09 1.30
C ALA A 42 -0.80 1.30 1.78
N VAL A 43 -0.02 1.12 2.84
CA VAL A 43 0.88 2.16 3.33
C VAL A 43 1.79 2.57 2.18
N SER A 44 1.69 3.84 1.79
CA SER A 44 2.42 4.37 0.66
C SER A 44 3.90 4.52 1.01
N LYS A 45 4.75 4.56 -0.02
CA LYS A 45 6.20 4.78 0.13
C LYS A 45 6.49 6.09 0.88
N GLU A 46 5.68 7.11 0.64
CA GLU A 46 5.82 8.44 1.22
C GLU A 46 5.67 8.40 2.74
N ILE A 47 4.78 7.55 3.26
CA ILE A 47 4.60 7.34 4.70
C ILE A 47 5.84 6.69 5.31
N CYS A 48 6.44 5.71 4.63
CA CYS A 48 7.70 5.11 5.11
C CYS A 48 8.82 6.17 5.15
N LEU A 49 8.91 6.99 4.11
CA LEU A 49 9.95 8.01 3.96
C LEU A 49 9.74 9.25 4.83
N SER A 50 8.55 9.50 5.38
CA SER A 50 8.36 10.63 6.31
C SER A 50 9.19 10.47 7.59
N CYS A 51 9.48 9.23 7.99
CA CYS A 51 10.39 8.92 9.09
C CYS A 51 11.74 8.40 8.59
N HIS A 52 11.75 7.39 7.71
CA HIS A 52 13.00 6.79 7.24
C HIS A 52 13.76 7.68 6.25
N GLY A 53 13.13 8.64 5.59
CA GLY A 53 13.80 9.64 4.75
C GLY A 53 14.38 10.80 5.55
N ALA A 54 14.08 10.93 6.85
CA ALA A 54 14.62 11.99 7.68
C ALA A 54 16.07 11.69 8.09
N PRO A 55 17.01 12.65 8.00
CA PRO A 55 18.37 12.45 8.47
C PRO A 55 18.40 12.28 9.98
N GLY A 56 19.34 11.47 10.48
CA GLY A 56 19.56 11.28 11.92
C GLY A 56 18.69 10.22 12.60
N LEU A 57 17.70 9.64 11.91
CA LEU A 57 16.92 8.52 12.45
C LEU A 57 17.85 7.31 12.67
N GLN A 58 17.90 6.84 13.91
CA GLN A 58 18.81 5.79 14.36
C GLN A 58 18.13 4.88 15.38
N LYS A 59 18.69 3.68 15.55
CA LYS A 59 18.38 2.81 16.69
C LYS A 59 19.66 2.22 17.28
N THR A 60 19.58 1.82 18.54
CA THR A 60 20.64 1.02 19.16
C THR A 60 20.46 -0.45 18.80
N ARG A 61 21.51 -1.08 18.30
CA ARG A 61 21.60 -2.52 18.06
C ARG A 61 22.93 -3.01 18.60
N ASP A 62 22.91 -3.99 19.49
CA ASP A 62 24.11 -4.58 20.10
C ASP A 62 25.03 -3.51 20.73
N GLY A 63 24.44 -2.52 21.40
CA GLY A 63 25.15 -1.39 22.02
C GLY A 63 25.69 -0.33 21.06
N LYS A 64 25.50 -0.50 19.74
CA LYS A 64 25.95 0.44 18.70
C LYS A 64 24.78 1.22 18.12
N SER A 65 25.00 2.50 17.80
CA SER A 65 24.03 3.28 17.03
C SER A 65 24.07 2.88 15.56
N VAL A 66 22.92 2.58 14.98
CA VAL A 66 22.75 2.19 13.57
C VAL A 66 21.74 3.12 12.92
N SER A 67 22.13 3.71 11.79
CA SER A 67 21.24 4.55 10.98
C SER A 67 20.09 3.74 10.41
N LEU A 68 18.89 4.31 10.50
CA LEU A 68 17.68 3.84 9.83
C LEU A 68 17.29 4.74 8.65
N HIS A 69 18.11 5.76 8.36
CA HIS A 69 17.90 6.68 7.27
C HIS A 69 18.05 5.99 5.90
N LEU A 70 17.12 6.25 5.00
CA LEU A 70 17.08 5.82 3.62
C LEU A 70 16.94 7.04 2.72
N ASP A 71 17.90 7.22 1.82
CA ASP A 71 17.79 8.18 0.74
C ASP A 71 16.71 7.72 -0.26
N GLY A 72 15.58 8.42 -0.25
CA GLY A 72 14.43 8.13 -1.11
C GLY A 72 14.70 8.34 -2.60
N GLU A 73 15.60 9.26 -2.97
CA GLU A 73 15.97 9.52 -4.36
C GLU A 73 16.87 8.40 -4.89
N ARG A 74 17.85 7.98 -4.10
CA ARG A 74 18.69 6.82 -4.41
C ARG A 74 17.86 5.55 -4.53
N PHE A 75 16.90 5.33 -3.62
CA PHE A 75 15.98 4.18 -3.72
C PHE A 75 15.16 4.23 -5.00
N SER A 76 14.67 5.41 -5.41
CA SER A 76 13.84 5.59 -6.61
C SER A 76 14.56 5.23 -7.91
N ARG A 77 15.90 5.27 -7.92
CA ARG A 77 16.74 4.82 -9.05
C ARG A 77 17.14 3.35 -8.99
N SER A 78 16.77 2.62 -7.94
CA SER A 78 17.15 1.21 -7.78
C SER A 78 16.26 0.27 -8.59
N ALA A 79 16.76 -0.92 -8.90
CA ALA A 79 15.97 -1.97 -9.57
C ALA A 79 14.73 -2.41 -8.77
N HIS A 80 14.72 -2.16 -7.44
CA HIS A 80 13.61 -2.52 -6.56
C HIS A 80 12.64 -1.36 -6.31
N ALA A 81 12.84 -0.18 -6.92
CA ALA A 81 11.94 0.96 -6.76
C ALA A 81 10.46 0.62 -7.05
N PRO A 82 10.13 -0.18 -8.10
CA PRO A 82 8.74 -0.52 -8.41
C PRO A 82 8.06 -1.42 -7.36
N LEU A 83 8.84 -2.10 -6.51
CA LEU A 83 8.31 -2.98 -5.47
C LEU A 83 7.81 -2.20 -4.25
N GLY A 84 8.31 -0.98 -4.02
CA GLY A 84 8.09 -0.27 -2.77
C GLY A 84 8.75 -0.97 -1.57
N CYS A 85 8.23 -0.71 -0.36
CA CYS A 85 8.87 -1.15 0.89
C CYS A 85 8.35 -2.51 1.39
N SER A 86 7.03 -2.71 1.33
CA SER A 86 6.32 -3.84 1.96
C SER A 86 6.71 -5.23 1.46
N PRO A 87 7.07 -5.45 0.18
CA PRO A 87 7.48 -6.78 -0.28
C PRO A 87 8.73 -7.31 0.43
N CYS A 88 9.63 -6.43 0.86
CA CYS A 88 10.79 -6.80 1.66
C CYS A 88 10.52 -6.68 3.16
N HIS A 89 9.75 -5.68 3.57
CA HIS A 89 9.37 -5.41 4.96
C HIS A 89 7.96 -5.94 5.29
N ALA A 90 7.79 -7.26 5.15
CA ALA A 90 6.52 -7.91 5.44
C ALA A 90 6.07 -7.65 6.89
N GLY A 91 4.81 -7.26 7.07
CA GLY A 91 4.22 -6.98 8.38
C GLY A 91 4.44 -5.54 8.89
N MET A 92 5.05 -4.65 8.11
CA MET A 92 5.27 -3.24 8.49
C MET A 92 4.20 -2.28 7.94
N ALA A 93 3.06 -2.81 7.50
CA ALA A 93 1.98 -2.02 6.90
C ALA A 93 1.04 -1.36 7.94
N GLN A 94 1.29 -1.49 9.24
CA GLN A 94 0.54 -0.76 10.27
C GLN A 94 1.45 0.31 10.88
N ILE A 95 1.00 1.56 10.95
CA ILE A 95 1.80 2.66 11.52
C ILE A 95 1.13 3.15 12.81
N PRO A 96 1.86 3.26 13.94
CA PRO A 96 3.27 2.91 14.12
C PRO A 96 3.53 1.40 14.02
N HIS A 97 4.60 1.01 13.30
CA HIS A 97 4.96 -0.39 13.08
C HIS A 97 5.90 -0.91 14.19
N PRO A 98 6.02 -2.24 14.36
CA PRO A 98 7.02 -2.83 15.26
C PRO A 98 8.44 -2.30 14.98
N ALA A 99 9.23 -2.10 16.03
CA ALA A 99 10.59 -1.57 15.90
C ALA A 99 11.57 -2.56 15.23
N GLU A 100 11.24 -3.85 15.24
CA GLU A 100 12.08 -4.92 14.74
C GLU A 100 11.61 -5.43 13.37
N ALA A 101 12.37 -5.09 12.33
CA ALA A 101 12.21 -5.69 11.02
C ALA A 101 12.91 -7.04 10.93
N LYS A 102 12.23 -8.00 10.30
CA LYS A 102 12.85 -9.25 9.86
C LYS A 102 13.83 -8.96 8.71
N PRO A 103 14.85 -9.81 8.50
CA PRO A 103 15.69 -9.74 7.32
C PRO A 103 14.85 -9.78 6.04
N ALA A 104 15.25 -9.00 5.03
CA ALA A 104 14.57 -8.99 3.74
C ALA A 104 14.62 -10.40 3.10
N PRO A 105 13.49 -10.94 2.62
CA PRO A 105 13.40 -12.30 2.09
C PRO A 105 13.87 -12.37 0.63
N CYS A 106 15.14 -12.03 0.36
CA CYS A 106 15.68 -11.96 -0.99
C CYS A 106 15.47 -13.24 -1.81
N ALA A 107 15.54 -14.41 -1.16
CA ALA A 107 15.40 -15.73 -1.77
C ALA A 107 14.01 -15.95 -2.39
N THR A 108 12.97 -15.22 -1.95
CA THR A 108 11.62 -15.31 -2.52
C THR A 108 11.63 -15.00 -4.02
N CYS A 109 12.45 -14.05 -4.46
CA CYS A 109 12.59 -13.70 -5.88
C CYS A 109 13.95 -14.12 -6.47
N HIS A 110 15.01 -14.15 -5.67
CA HIS A 110 16.38 -14.43 -6.10
C HIS A 110 16.94 -15.77 -5.60
N ALA A 111 16.12 -16.82 -5.61
CA ALA A 111 16.48 -18.14 -5.08
C ALA A 111 17.85 -18.66 -5.58
N LYS A 112 18.13 -18.53 -6.89
CA LYS A 112 19.41 -18.97 -7.48
C LYS A 112 20.60 -18.17 -6.95
N THR A 113 20.49 -16.84 -6.91
CA THR A 113 21.57 -15.96 -6.46
C THR A 113 21.82 -16.12 -4.97
N THR A 114 20.76 -16.18 -4.15
CA THR A 114 20.89 -16.43 -2.72
C THR A 114 21.56 -17.78 -2.46
N ARG A 115 21.13 -18.84 -3.14
CA ARG A 115 21.79 -20.16 -3.02
C ARG A 115 23.26 -20.14 -3.41
N ALA A 116 23.61 -19.44 -4.48
CA ALA A 116 25.01 -19.32 -4.91
C ALA A 116 25.86 -18.57 -3.86
N TYR A 117 25.33 -17.49 -3.30
CA TYR A 117 25.96 -16.75 -2.21
C TYR A 117 26.14 -17.63 -0.96
N ASP A 118 25.10 -18.34 -0.53
CA ASP A 118 25.13 -19.19 0.66
C ASP A 118 26.17 -20.33 0.55
N LEU A 119 26.41 -20.83 -0.67
CA LEU A 119 27.41 -21.86 -0.94
C LEU A 119 28.84 -21.32 -1.09
N SER A 120 29.00 -20.01 -1.29
CA SER A 120 30.30 -19.36 -1.44
C SER A 120 31.10 -19.35 -0.13
N VAL A 121 32.40 -19.04 -0.24
CA VAL A 121 33.26 -18.84 0.95
C VAL A 121 32.75 -17.70 1.83
N HIS A 122 32.18 -16.64 1.23
CA HIS A 122 31.61 -15.48 1.90
C HIS A 122 30.36 -15.85 2.70
N GLY A 123 29.39 -16.52 2.07
CA GLY A 123 28.16 -16.96 2.73
C GLY A 123 28.43 -17.93 3.89
N LYS A 124 29.29 -18.93 3.68
CA LYS A 124 29.69 -19.88 4.73
C LYS A 124 30.42 -19.21 5.90
N ALA A 125 31.30 -18.25 5.62
CA ALA A 125 31.99 -17.49 6.66
C ALA A 125 31.02 -16.63 7.47
N ARG A 126 30.05 -16.00 6.81
CA ARG A 126 29.03 -15.18 7.48
C ARG A 126 28.13 -16.00 8.39
N LEU A 127 27.75 -17.22 7.99
CA LEU A 127 27.01 -18.16 8.85
C LEU A 127 27.77 -18.56 10.12
N LYS A 128 29.11 -18.50 10.10
CA LYS A 128 29.97 -18.73 11.27
C LYS A 128 30.18 -17.48 12.13
N GLY A 129 29.50 -16.38 11.84
CA GLY A 129 29.58 -15.13 12.61
C GLY A 129 30.67 -14.16 12.16
N LEU A 130 31.36 -14.42 11.03
CA LEU A 130 32.36 -13.51 10.48
C LEU A 130 31.67 -12.42 9.66
N ALA A 131 31.23 -11.35 10.33
CA ALA A 131 30.42 -10.28 9.73
C ALA A 131 31.09 -9.56 8.56
N GLU A 132 32.43 -9.44 8.59
CA GLU A 132 33.25 -8.78 7.56
C GLU A 132 33.44 -9.62 6.29
N ALA A 133 33.02 -10.89 6.30
CA ALA A 133 33.22 -11.79 5.15
C ALA A 133 32.17 -11.63 4.05
N ALA A 134 31.33 -10.60 4.13
CA ALA A 134 30.16 -10.38 3.28
C ALA A 134 30.48 -9.83 1.89
#